data_AF-A3LVY7-F1
#
_entry.id   AF-A3LVY7-F1
#
_cell.length_a   1.000
_cell.length_b   1.000
_cell.length_c   1.000
_cell.angle_alpha   90.00
_cell.angle_beta   90.00
_cell.angle_gamma   90.00
#
_symmetry.space_group_name_H-M   'P 1'
#
loop_
_entity.id
_entity.type
_entity.pdbx_description
1 polymer ?
#
loop_
_entity_poly.entity_id
_entity_poly.type
_entity_poly.pdbx_seq_one_letter_code
_entity_poly.pdbx_strand_id
1 'polypeptide(L)'
;MAGGIRKKTSLRDKSSRKSGLASKISEFKQQSTIENGQDEHFHENPLLKLSKISKKEKQQQKTDTFNQKLLHKVTFNTSSNISKSAVRRRKRKEKEQLKPKMDELLTSLPDDMFAPTAASTTTIRRATKTGEATSGYVKSTKANLNLPNANKATGHKQILKQENKNFTNVLKNPEFRQSPFSALKNAIKENLQG
;
A
#
# COMPACT_ATOMS: atom_id res chain seq x y z
N MET A 1 23.55 -33.91 -11.14
CA MET A 1 22.47 -33.38 -12.00
C MET A 1 22.75 -31.90 -12.27
N ALA A 2 23.06 -31.56 -13.53
CA ALA A 2 23.61 -30.27 -13.93
C ALA A 2 22.61 -29.10 -13.77
N GLY A 3 22.99 -28.08 -12.98
CA GLY A 3 22.24 -26.83 -12.83
C GLY A 3 22.78 -25.75 -13.76
N GLY A 4 21.97 -25.34 -14.75
CA GLY A 4 22.34 -24.39 -15.79
C GLY A 4 22.77 -23.00 -15.27
N ILE A 5 23.92 -22.53 -15.76
CA ILE A 5 24.53 -21.24 -15.44
C ILE A 5 23.71 -20.12 -16.12
N ARG A 6 23.10 -19.23 -15.32
CA ARG A 6 22.42 -18.02 -15.82
C ARG A 6 23.44 -17.07 -16.46
N LYS A 7 23.33 -16.81 -17.76
CA LYS A 7 24.14 -15.81 -18.47
C LYS A 7 23.90 -14.42 -17.85
N LYS A 8 24.97 -13.83 -17.31
CA LYS A 8 24.99 -12.45 -16.77
C LYS A 8 24.76 -11.48 -17.94
N THR A 9 24.01 -10.39 -17.70
CA THR A 9 23.79 -9.35 -18.72
C THR A 9 25.13 -8.74 -19.11
N SER A 10 25.47 -8.80 -20.39
CA SER A 10 26.77 -8.30 -20.86
C SER A 10 26.74 -6.78 -21.01
N LEU A 11 27.91 -6.14 -21.01
CA LEU A 11 28.06 -4.72 -21.35
C LEU A 11 27.42 -4.39 -22.72
N ARG A 12 27.37 -5.36 -23.65
CA ARG A 12 26.77 -5.23 -24.98
C ARG A 12 25.24 -5.08 -24.94
N ASP A 13 24.56 -5.76 -24.00
CA ASP A 13 23.12 -5.56 -23.78
C ASP A 13 22.81 -4.20 -23.15
N LYS A 14 23.75 -3.62 -22.40
CA LYS A 14 23.60 -2.28 -21.82
C LYS A 14 23.81 -1.20 -22.88
N SER A 15 24.74 -1.40 -23.84
CA SER A 15 24.98 -0.43 -24.91
C SER A 15 23.83 -0.40 -25.94
N SER A 16 23.25 -1.53 -26.30
CA SER A 16 22.09 -1.58 -27.22
C SER A 16 20.86 -0.86 -26.66
N ARG A 17 20.65 -0.90 -25.34
CA ARG A 17 19.59 -0.10 -24.70
C ARG A 17 19.88 1.40 -24.72
N LYS A 18 21.14 1.80 -24.60
CA LYS A 18 21.54 3.21 -24.72
C LYS A 18 21.37 3.72 -26.16
N SER A 19 21.69 2.93 -27.18
CA SER A 19 21.48 3.35 -28.57
C SER A 19 19.99 3.51 -28.90
N GLY A 20 19.13 2.61 -28.41
CA GLY A 20 17.69 2.74 -28.58
C GLY A 20 17.07 3.91 -27.80
N LEU A 21 17.71 4.36 -26.71
CA LEU A 21 17.30 5.58 -26.03
C LEU A 21 17.75 6.82 -26.82
N ALA A 22 18.98 6.81 -27.35
CA ALA A 22 19.52 7.91 -28.14
C ALA A 22 18.71 8.13 -29.43
N SER A 23 18.31 7.05 -30.13
CA SER A 23 17.47 7.17 -31.32
C SER A 23 16.11 7.79 -31.00
N LYS A 24 15.46 7.35 -29.91
CA LYS A 24 14.18 7.93 -29.46
C LYS A 24 14.30 9.39 -29.03
N ILE A 25 15.41 9.77 -28.41
CA ILE A 25 15.66 11.17 -28.05
C ILE A 25 15.86 12.01 -29.33
N SER A 26 16.57 11.50 -30.33
CA SER A 26 16.74 12.18 -31.62
C SER A 26 15.43 12.31 -32.39
N GLU A 27 14.61 11.25 -32.45
CA GLU A 27 13.27 11.29 -33.04
C GLU A 27 12.38 12.32 -32.32
N PHE A 28 12.38 12.32 -30.98
CA PHE A 28 11.61 13.28 -30.20
C PHE A 28 12.08 14.73 -30.44
N LYS A 29 13.40 14.95 -30.54
CA LYS A 29 13.95 16.26 -30.90
C LYS A 29 13.49 16.69 -32.29
N GLN A 30 13.58 15.82 -33.29
CA GLN A 30 13.13 16.11 -34.65
C GLN A 30 11.64 16.43 -34.69
N GLN A 31 10.82 15.66 -33.98
CA GLN A 31 9.39 15.90 -33.92
C GLN A 31 9.06 17.23 -33.23
N SER A 32 9.79 17.60 -32.16
CA SER A 32 9.63 18.91 -31.51
C SER A 32 10.03 20.10 -32.39
N THR A 33 11.00 19.92 -33.30
CA THR A 33 11.40 20.94 -34.28
C THR A 33 10.46 21.03 -35.49
N ILE A 34 9.79 19.94 -35.87
CA ILE A 34 8.87 19.91 -37.02
C ILE A 34 7.49 20.46 -36.65
N GLU A 35 7.00 20.19 -35.43
CA GLU A 35 5.65 20.60 -35.01
C GLU A 35 5.59 22.07 -34.53
N ASN A 36 6.73 22.69 -34.20
CA ASN A 36 6.82 24.10 -33.83
C ASN A 36 7.57 24.89 -34.90
N GLY A 37 6.99 25.00 -36.11
CA GLY A 37 7.56 25.66 -37.30
C GLY A 37 7.87 27.16 -37.18
N GLN A 38 8.46 27.60 -36.08
CA GLN A 38 9.04 28.92 -35.87
C GLN A 38 10.35 28.76 -35.10
N ASP A 39 11.41 29.18 -35.78
CA ASP A 39 12.75 29.51 -35.30
C ASP A 39 12.97 29.38 -33.78
N GLU A 40 13.90 28.49 -33.40
CA GLU A 40 14.56 28.51 -32.10
C GLU A 40 15.25 29.88 -31.94
N HIS A 41 14.49 30.87 -31.46
CA HIS A 41 15.00 32.19 -31.09
C HIS A 41 16.13 31.96 -30.08
N PHE A 42 17.37 32.16 -30.52
CA PHE A 42 18.56 31.98 -29.71
C PHE A 42 18.44 32.89 -28.49
N HIS A 43 18.20 32.31 -27.31
CA HIS A 43 18.29 33.03 -26.05
C HIS A 43 19.75 32.97 -25.59
N GLU A 44 20.39 34.14 -25.44
CA GLU A 44 21.80 34.25 -24.98
C GLU A 44 22.06 33.53 -23.65
N ASN A 45 21.03 33.31 -22.83
CA ASN A 45 21.15 32.53 -21.61
C ASN A 45 20.40 31.18 -21.74
N PRO A 46 21.12 30.06 -21.94
CA PRO A 46 20.50 28.74 -22.05
C PRO A 46 19.79 28.28 -20.75
N LEU A 47 20.01 28.96 -19.62
CA LEU A 47 19.32 28.73 -18.36
C LEU A 47 17.97 29.45 -18.27
N LEU A 48 17.78 30.55 -19.02
CA LEU A 48 16.50 31.26 -19.10
C LEU A 48 15.64 30.69 -20.25
N LYS A 49 15.17 29.47 -20.10
CA LYS A 49 14.04 28.97 -20.91
C LYS A 49 12.74 29.45 -20.28
N LEU A 50 12.14 30.50 -20.82
CA LEU A 50 10.77 30.89 -20.47
C LEU A 50 9.85 29.69 -20.77
N SER A 51 9.07 29.25 -19.78
CA SER A 51 8.12 28.16 -19.99
C SER A 51 7.06 28.62 -20.97
N LYS A 52 7.02 28.04 -22.18
CA LYS A 52 5.99 28.32 -23.20
C LYS A 52 4.57 27.95 -22.74
N ILE A 53 4.46 27.12 -21.69
CA ILE A 53 3.19 26.65 -21.14
C ILE A 53 2.73 27.54 -19.98
N SER A 54 1.45 27.91 -19.99
CA SER A 54 0.83 28.61 -18.87
C SER A 54 0.71 27.69 -17.64
N LYS A 55 0.69 28.26 -16.43
CA LYS A 55 0.38 27.51 -15.19
C LYS A 55 -0.94 26.75 -15.31
N LYS A 56 -1.94 27.36 -15.94
CA LYS A 56 -3.27 26.76 -16.19
C LYS A 56 -3.15 25.53 -17.09
N GLU A 57 -2.38 25.64 -18.17
CA GLU A 57 -2.14 24.54 -19.11
C GLU A 57 -1.38 23.39 -18.44
N LYS A 58 -0.33 23.70 -17.65
CA LYS A 58 0.41 22.68 -16.90
C LYS A 58 -0.49 21.94 -15.89
N GLN A 59 -1.45 22.64 -15.27
CA GLN A 59 -2.43 22.02 -14.40
C GLN A 59 -3.39 21.13 -15.20
N GLN A 60 -3.87 21.60 -16.36
CA GLN A 60 -4.72 20.82 -17.25
C GLN A 60 -4.03 19.55 -17.74
N GLN A 61 -2.79 19.63 -18.22
CA GLN A 61 -1.98 18.48 -18.64
C GLN A 61 -1.78 17.46 -17.51
N LYS A 62 -1.58 17.92 -16.26
CA LYS A 62 -1.49 17.04 -15.09
C LYS A 62 -2.81 16.31 -14.84
N THR A 63 -3.93 17.03 -14.92
CA THR A 63 -5.28 16.46 -14.78
C THR A 63 -5.55 15.44 -15.89
N ASP A 64 -5.25 15.78 -17.14
CA ASP A 64 -5.46 14.90 -18.30
C ASP A 64 -4.57 13.65 -18.22
N THR A 65 -3.30 13.79 -17.84
CA THR A 65 -2.39 12.66 -17.60
C THR A 65 -2.90 11.76 -16.47
N PHE A 66 -3.44 12.35 -15.41
CA PHE A 66 -4.03 11.58 -14.31
C PHE A 66 -5.30 10.85 -14.75
N ASN A 67 -6.18 11.52 -15.48
CA ASN A 67 -7.41 10.94 -16.02
C ASN A 67 -7.10 9.82 -17.01
N GLN A 68 -6.10 9.98 -17.89
CA GLN A 68 -5.62 8.90 -18.74
C GLN A 68 -5.09 7.71 -17.91
N LYS A 69 -4.26 7.96 -16.88
CA LYS A 69 -3.81 6.89 -15.97
C LYS A 69 -4.97 6.22 -15.24
N LEU A 70 -6.00 6.97 -14.88
CA LEU A 70 -7.20 6.46 -14.21
C LEU A 70 -8.05 5.63 -15.18
N LEU A 71 -8.31 6.12 -16.39
CA LEU A 71 -8.99 5.38 -17.46
C LEU A 71 -8.21 4.12 -17.82
N HIS A 72 -6.88 4.17 -17.95
CA HIS A 72 -6.06 2.98 -18.13
C HIS A 72 -6.13 2.02 -16.93
N LYS A 73 -6.36 2.50 -15.71
CA LYS A 73 -6.56 1.64 -14.52
C LYS A 73 -7.98 1.05 -14.45
N VAL A 74 -9.00 1.78 -14.90
CA VAL A 74 -10.41 1.41 -14.77
C VAL A 74 -10.89 0.62 -15.99
N THR A 75 -10.52 1.02 -17.20
CA THR A 75 -10.90 0.39 -18.47
C THR A 75 -10.06 -0.85 -18.77
N PHE A 76 -8.78 -0.89 -18.39
CA PHE A 76 -7.95 -2.10 -18.43
C PHE A 76 -7.85 -2.75 -17.04
N ASN A 77 -9.00 -3.20 -16.52
CA ASN A 77 -9.08 -3.99 -15.29
C ASN A 77 -8.64 -5.47 -15.49
N THR A 78 -7.66 -5.70 -16.36
CA THR A 78 -6.97 -6.97 -16.54
C THR A 78 -5.64 -6.90 -15.79
N SER A 79 -5.64 -7.20 -14.49
CA SER A 79 -4.58 -7.80 -13.63
C SER A 79 -3.09 -7.95 -14.07
N SER A 80 -2.55 -7.17 -15.01
CA SER A 80 -1.45 -7.64 -15.88
C SER A 80 -0.31 -6.66 -16.18
N ASN A 81 -0.38 -5.38 -15.78
CA ASN A 81 0.79 -4.47 -15.90
C ASN A 81 1.92 -4.84 -14.92
N ILE A 82 1.68 -5.76 -14.01
CA ILE A 82 2.72 -6.45 -13.25
C ILE A 82 2.95 -7.78 -13.98
N SER A 83 4.13 -7.93 -14.58
CA SER A 83 4.47 -9.19 -15.25
C SER A 83 4.24 -10.39 -14.33
N LYS A 84 3.89 -11.56 -14.88
CA LYS A 84 3.79 -12.82 -14.13
C LYS A 84 5.05 -13.07 -13.27
N SER A 85 6.23 -12.66 -13.76
CA SER A 85 7.50 -12.72 -13.02
C SER A 85 7.52 -11.83 -11.78
N ALA A 86 7.03 -10.60 -11.88
CA ALA A 86 6.97 -9.68 -10.74
C ALA A 86 5.99 -10.18 -9.65
N VAL A 87 4.82 -10.72 -10.04
CA VAL A 87 3.90 -11.38 -9.09
C VAL A 87 4.56 -12.58 -8.41
N ARG A 88 5.23 -13.45 -9.19
CA ARG A 88 5.95 -14.61 -8.64
C ARG A 88 7.08 -14.22 -7.69
N ARG A 89 7.84 -13.16 -8.00
CA ARG A 89 8.89 -12.61 -7.12
C ARG A 89 8.31 -12.09 -5.82
N ARG A 90 7.20 -11.35 -5.88
CA ARG A 90 6.49 -10.85 -4.69
C ARG A 90 6.04 -12.02 -3.80
N LYS A 91 5.36 -13.02 -4.37
CA LYS A 91 4.96 -14.23 -3.64
C LYS A 91 6.14 -14.99 -3.05
N ARG A 92 7.29 -15.05 -3.74
CA ARG A 92 8.51 -15.69 -3.19
C ARG A 92 9.05 -14.94 -1.99
N LYS A 93 9.15 -13.60 -2.06
CA LYS A 93 9.60 -12.77 -0.92
C LYS A 93 8.68 -12.90 0.29
N GLU A 94 7.37 -12.85 0.08
CA GLU A 94 6.37 -13.06 1.14
C GLU A 94 6.53 -14.46 1.76
N LYS A 95 6.73 -15.51 0.94
CA LYS A 95 7.04 -16.85 1.43
C LYS A 95 8.36 -16.93 2.20
N GLU A 96 9.42 -16.23 1.79
CA GLU A 96 10.72 -16.20 2.49
C GLU A 96 10.65 -15.46 3.83
N GLN A 97 9.76 -14.48 3.97
CA GLN A 97 9.47 -13.81 5.24
C GLN A 97 8.67 -14.69 6.21
N LEU A 98 7.82 -15.57 5.70
CA LEU A 98 7.02 -16.50 6.52
C LEU A 98 7.77 -17.79 6.88
N LYS A 99 8.95 -18.04 6.32
CA LYS A 99 9.77 -19.17 6.74
C LYS A 99 10.28 -18.92 8.16
N PRO A 100 10.25 -19.92 9.06
CA PRO A 100 10.82 -19.78 10.39
C PRO A 100 12.29 -19.37 10.28
N LYS A 101 12.65 -18.21 10.85
CA LYS A 101 14.03 -17.77 10.97
C LYS A 101 14.40 -17.81 12.45
N MET A 102 15.39 -18.62 12.80
CA MET A 102 15.89 -18.72 14.18
C MET A 102 16.38 -17.36 14.70
N ASP A 103 16.92 -16.52 13.83
CA ASP A 103 17.38 -15.16 14.18
C ASP A 103 16.23 -14.26 14.65
N GLU A 104 15.00 -14.46 14.17
CA GLU A 104 13.83 -13.69 14.61
C GLU A 104 13.38 -14.10 16.03
N LEU A 105 13.72 -15.32 16.48
CA LEU A 105 13.47 -15.74 17.87
C LEU A 105 14.26 -14.88 18.86
N LEU A 106 15.52 -14.55 18.54
CA LEU A 106 16.35 -13.67 19.38
C LEU A 106 15.78 -12.24 19.45
N THR A 107 15.15 -11.75 18.38
CA THR A 107 14.53 -10.41 18.37
C THR A 107 13.15 -10.36 19.03
N SER A 108 12.52 -11.51 19.30
CA SER A 108 11.21 -11.60 19.95
C SER A 108 11.30 -11.97 21.43
N LEU A 109 12.50 -12.32 21.92
CA LEU A 109 12.79 -12.50 23.34
C LEU A 109 12.74 -11.14 24.05
N PRO A 110 12.04 -11.03 25.20
CA PRO A 110 12.08 -9.84 26.03
C PRO A 110 13.52 -9.56 26.49
N ASP A 111 13.96 -8.31 26.37
CA ASP A 111 15.29 -7.88 26.83
C ASP A 111 15.54 -8.20 28.32
N ASP A 112 14.47 -8.35 29.11
CA ASP A 112 14.51 -8.65 30.55
C ASP A 112 15.07 -10.03 30.90
N MET A 113 15.33 -10.92 29.94
CA MET A 113 15.91 -12.25 30.22
C MET A 113 17.44 -12.24 30.37
N PHE A 114 18.15 -11.18 29.95
CA PHE A 114 19.61 -11.14 29.94
C PHE A 114 20.26 -10.38 31.11
N ALA A 115 19.48 -9.87 32.06
CA ALA A 115 20.03 -9.29 33.28
C ALA A 115 20.50 -10.42 34.23
N PRO A 116 21.81 -10.54 34.51
CA PRO A 116 22.35 -11.61 35.35
C PRO A 116 22.19 -11.22 36.82
N THR A 117 21.00 -11.42 37.38
CA THR A 117 20.82 -11.45 38.84
C THR A 117 20.41 -12.85 39.25
N ALA A 118 21.40 -13.55 39.80
CA ALA A 118 21.28 -14.87 40.39
C ALA A 118 20.11 -14.96 41.38
N ALA A 119 19.43 -16.11 41.37
CA ALA A 119 18.42 -16.60 42.34
C ALA A 119 16.92 -16.54 41.98
N SER A 120 16.50 -16.06 40.81
CA SER A 120 15.07 -16.16 40.47
C SER A 120 14.80 -17.27 39.46
N THR A 121 14.40 -18.43 39.98
CA THR A 121 13.57 -19.41 39.27
C THR A 121 12.21 -18.74 38.98
N THR A 122 12.17 -17.78 38.06
CA THR A 122 10.95 -17.11 37.61
C THR A 122 10.22 -18.03 36.64
N THR A 123 9.64 -19.07 37.24
CA THR A 123 8.37 -19.63 36.79
C THR A 123 7.47 -18.46 36.40
N ILE A 124 7.12 -18.33 35.12
CA ILE A 124 6.13 -17.37 34.64
C ILE A 124 4.76 -17.84 35.16
N ARG A 125 4.51 -17.66 36.46
CA ARG A 125 3.21 -17.88 37.08
C ARG A 125 2.40 -16.62 36.87
N ARG A 126 1.66 -16.61 35.76
CA ARG A 126 0.58 -15.65 35.54
C ARG A 126 -0.45 -15.86 36.66
N ALA A 127 -0.53 -14.90 37.57
CA ALA A 127 -1.60 -14.84 38.56
C ALA A 127 -2.94 -14.58 37.85
N THR A 128 -3.63 -15.64 37.44
CA THR A 128 -5.09 -15.62 37.27
C THR A 128 -5.70 -16.00 38.61
N LYS A 129 -6.65 -15.20 39.11
CA LYS A 129 -7.42 -15.48 40.34
C LYS A 129 -8.31 -16.75 40.23
N THR A 130 -8.22 -17.48 39.12
CA THR A 130 -8.95 -18.69 38.83
C THR A 130 -7.94 -19.68 38.23
N GLY A 131 -7.64 -20.73 38.98
CA GLY A 131 -6.50 -21.64 38.81
C GLY A 131 -6.58 -22.62 37.64
N GLU A 132 -7.00 -22.17 36.45
CA GLU A 132 -6.92 -22.98 35.24
C GLU A 132 -5.78 -22.49 34.34
N ALA A 133 -4.67 -23.22 34.41
CA ALA A 133 -3.51 -23.09 33.54
C ALA A 133 -3.86 -23.55 32.12
N THR A 134 -4.60 -22.72 31.37
CA THR A 134 -4.73 -22.88 29.92
C THR A 134 -3.55 -22.16 29.26
N SER A 135 -2.95 -22.79 28.25
CA SER A 135 -1.87 -22.20 27.44
C SER A 135 -2.39 -20.95 26.73
N GLY A 136 -2.35 -19.81 27.41
CA GLY A 136 -3.03 -18.60 27.00
C GLY A 136 -2.06 -17.53 26.51
N TYR A 137 -2.16 -17.17 25.24
CA TYR A 137 -1.52 -15.99 24.65
C TYR A 137 -1.58 -14.77 25.58
N VAL A 138 -0.51 -13.95 25.61
CA VAL A 138 -0.54 -12.62 26.24
C VAL A 138 -1.49 -11.74 25.43
N LYS A 139 -2.64 -11.38 26.01
CA LYS A 139 -3.56 -10.41 25.40
C LYS A 139 -2.81 -9.09 25.22
N SER A 140 -2.71 -8.56 24.00
CA SER A 140 -2.02 -7.29 23.78
C SER A 140 -2.72 -6.18 24.56
N THR A 141 -1.96 -5.45 25.39
CA THR A 141 -2.46 -4.30 26.15
C THR A 141 -2.80 -3.11 25.26
N LYS A 142 -2.21 -3.07 24.06
CA LYS A 142 -2.60 -2.11 23.02
C LYS A 142 -3.81 -2.66 22.29
N ALA A 143 -4.90 -1.89 22.29
CA ALA A 143 -6.04 -2.09 21.41
C ALA A 143 -5.63 -1.76 19.96
N ASN A 144 -4.67 -2.51 19.41
CA ASN A 144 -4.39 -2.49 17.98
C ASN A 144 -5.48 -3.35 17.30
N LEU A 145 -6.72 -2.92 17.49
CA LEU A 145 -7.84 -3.48 16.76
C LEU A 145 -7.52 -3.20 15.29
N ASN A 146 -7.50 -4.24 14.46
CA ASN A 146 -7.34 -4.15 13.02
C ASN A 146 -8.59 -3.48 12.40
N LEU A 147 -8.84 -2.24 12.80
CA LEU A 147 -9.98 -1.45 12.40
C LEU A 147 -9.75 -0.94 10.97
N PRO A 148 -10.82 -0.90 10.16
CA PRO A 148 -10.73 -0.32 8.83
C PRO A 148 -10.33 1.16 8.92
N ASN A 149 -9.34 1.57 8.14
CA ASN A 149 -8.90 2.96 8.09
C ASN A 149 -9.81 3.77 7.17
N ALA A 150 -10.57 4.73 7.73
CA ALA A 150 -11.50 5.60 6.99
C ALA A 150 -10.85 6.41 5.85
N ASN A 151 -9.56 6.73 5.97
CA ASN A 151 -8.83 7.50 4.96
C ASN A 151 -8.44 6.65 3.73
N LYS A 152 -8.51 5.32 3.82
CA LYS A 152 -8.22 4.42 2.71
C LYS A 152 -9.52 3.98 2.05
N ALA A 153 -9.58 3.99 0.71
CA ALA A 153 -10.76 3.56 -0.04
C ALA A 153 -11.23 2.12 0.31
N THR A 154 -10.30 1.22 0.64
CA THR A 154 -10.62 -0.13 1.10
C THR A 154 -11.26 -0.13 2.49
N GLY A 155 -10.77 0.72 3.40
CA GLY A 155 -11.32 0.85 4.74
C GLY A 155 -12.69 1.52 4.71
N HIS A 156 -12.87 2.56 3.89
CA HIS A 156 -14.19 3.17 3.65
C HIS A 156 -15.23 2.12 3.20
N LYS A 157 -14.88 1.25 2.25
CA LYS A 157 -15.77 0.16 1.81
C LYS A 157 -16.11 -0.83 2.94
N GLN A 158 -15.16 -1.11 3.83
CA GLN A 158 -15.39 -1.99 4.97
C GLN A 158 -16.27 -1.35 6.03
N ILE A 159 -16.04 -0.06 6.34
CA ILE A 159 -16.87 0.74 7.25
C ILE A 159 -18.31 0.75 6.72
N LEU A 160 -18.51 1.08 5.45
CA LEU A 160 -19.85 1.12 4.84
C LEU A 160 -20.55 -0.26 4.90
N LYS A 161 -19.82 -1.35 4.70
CA LYS A 161 -20.37 -2.71 4.85
C LYS A 161 -20.81 -2.99 6.28
N GLN A 162 -20.04 -2.55 7.28
CA GLN A 162 -20.36 -2.69 8.68
C GLN A 162 -21.54 -1.81 9.08
N GLU A 163 -21.57 -0.55 8.64
CA GLU A 163 -22.68 0.38 8.85
C GLU A 163 -23.98 -0.15 8.25
N ASN A 164 -23.95 -0.69 7.03
CA ASN A 164 -25.14 -1.29 6.42
C ASN A 164 -25.64 -2.50 7.24
N LYS A 165 -24.72 -3.33 7.75
CA LYS A 165 -25.08 -4.44 8.66
C LYS A 165 -25.73 -3.91 9.94
N ASN A 166 -25.17 -2.87 10.56
CA ASN A 166 -25.74 -2.27 11.77
C ASN A 166 -27.11 -1.64 11.49
N PHE A 167 -27.26 -0.95 10.36
CA PHE A 167 -28.53 -0.35 9.93
C PHE A 167 -29.64 -1.39 9.75
N THR A 168 -29.35 -2.53 9.11
CA THR A 168 -30.33 -3.62 8.98
C THR A 168 -30.75 -4.23 10.33
N ASN A 169 -29.91 -4.15 11.36
CA ASN A 169 -30.29 -4.55 12.73
C ASN A 169 -31.22 -3.52 13.39
N VAL A 170 -31.00 -2.22 13.15
CA VAL A 170 -31.90 -1.16 13.65
C VAL A 170 -33.31 -1.34 13.09
N LEU A 171 -33.44 -1.67 11.80
CA LEU A 171 -34.74 -1.93 11.16
C LEU A 171 -35.49 -3.14 11.76
N LYS A 172 -34.79 -4.07 12.42
CA LYS A 172 -35.38 -5.24 13.08
C LYS A 172 -35.75 -4.98 14.54
N ASN A 173 -35.27 -3.88 15.14
CA ASN A 173 -35.52 -3.55 16.54
C ASN A 173 -36.99 -3.14 16.72
N PRO A 174 -37.76 -3.71 17.68
CA PRO A 174 -39.14 -3.29 17.96
C PRO A 174 -39.27 -1.79 18.26
N GLU A 175 -38.25 -1.18 18.87
CA GLU A 175 -38.21 0.26 19.15
C GLU A 175 -38.30 1.12 17.88
N PHE A 176 -37.75 0.62 16.76
CA PHE A 176 -37.81 1.32 15.48
C PHE A 176 -39.24 1.42 14.95
N ARG A 177 -40.11 0.44 15.27
CA ARG A 177 -41.54 0.48 14.89
C ARG A 177 -42.32 1.51 15.71
N GLN A 178 -41.92 1.75 16.95
CA GLN A 178 -42.59 2.71 17.83
C GLN A 178 -42.10 4.15 17.57
N SER A 179 -40.79 4.35 17.42
CA SER A 179 -40.19 5.67 17.23
C SER A 179 -38.94 5.61 16.34
N PRO A 180 -39.07 5.72 15.00
CA PRO A 180 -37.97 5.46 14.07
C PRO A 180 -36.79 6.44 14.25
N PHE A 181 -37.07 7.72 14.48
CA PHE A 181 -36.02 8.73 14.69
C PHE A 181 -35.28 8.55 16.01
N SER A 182 -35.97 8.11 17.07
CA SER A 182 -35.34 7.87 18.38
C SER A 182 -34.43 6.65 18.33
N ALA A 183 -34.91 5.56 17.71
CA ALA A 183 -34.16 4.33 17.52
C ALA A 183 -32.90 4.55 16.67
N LEU A 184 -33.01 5.31 15.58
CA LEU A 184 -31.84 5.70 14.76
C LEU A 184 -30.84 6.54 15.54
N LYS A 185 -31.32 7.54 16.30
CA LYS A 185 -30.45 8.41 17.12
C LYS A 185 -29.67 7.60 18.16
N ASN A 186 -30.34 6.67 18.83
CA ASN A 186 -29.71 5.79 19.82
C ASN A 186 -28.69 4.86 19.16
N ALA A 187 -29.02 4.25 18.02
CA ALA A 187 -28.10 3.40 17.29
C ALA A 187 -26.85 4.13 16.79
N ILE A 188 -26.99 5.38 16.32
CA ILE A 188 -25.85 6.23 15.93
C ILE A 188 -24.98 6.54 17.15
N LYS A 189 -25.61 6.85 18.28
CA LYS A 189 -24.90 7.13 19.54
C LYS A 189 -24.10 5.91 20.03
N GLU A 190 -24.66 4.72 19.94
CA GLU A 190 -23.98 3.46 20.29
C GLU A 190 -22.79 3.20 19.36
N ASN A 191 -22.96 3.40 18.04
CA ASN A 191 -21.87 3.22 17.09
C ASN A 191 -20.70 4.20 17.28
N LEU A 192 -20.93 5.37 17.87
CA LEU A 192 -19.88 6.36 18.13
C LEU A 192 -19.06 6.04 19.39
N GLN A 193 -19.58 5.20 20.29
CA GLN A 193 -18.94 4.85 21.56
C GLN A 193 -18.09 3.57 21.50
N GLY A 194 -18.16 2.81 20.40
CA GLY A 194 -17.40 1.58 20.17
C GLY A 194 -16.20 1.76 19.24
#